data_AF-A0AA96ZFL2-F1
#
_entry.id   AF-A0AA96ZFL2-F1
#
_cell.length_a   1.000
_cell.length_b   1.000
_cell.length_c   1.000
_cell.angle_alpha   90.00
_cell.angle_beta   90.00
_cell.angle_gamma   90.00
#
_symmetry.space_group_name_H-M   'P 1'
#
loop_
_entity.id
_entity.type
_entity.pdbx_description
1 polymer ?
#
loop_
_entity_poly.entity_id
_entity_poly.type
_entity_poly.pdbx_seq_one_letter_code
_entity_poly.pdbx_strand_id
1 'polypeptide(L)'
;MSSHVDLELALRARVLLAGSEPPTPWQAYRAHRLLAGDNPAVHLPKLALAAIELTGHYPVLLRRDLQLGLMAEALAVAAAIPADDPFRPEALRQIRKAYAEQAVRLDIPPHPETI
;
A
#
# COMPACT_ATOMS: atom_id res chain seq x y z
N MET A 1 14.83 -15.21 -19.46
CA MET A 1 15.73 -14.89 -18.32
C MET A 1 15.05 -14.05 -17.25
N SER A 2 14.07 -13.17 -17.56
CA SER A 2 13.33 -12.38 -16.54
C SER A 2 12.59 -13.18 -15.48
N SER A 3 11.94 -14.29 -15.83
CA SER A 3 11.08 -15.05 -14.90
C SER A 3 11.78 -15.60 -13.67
N HIS A 4 13.07 -15.92 -13.76
CA HIS A 4 13.85 -16.41 -12.60
C HIS A 4 14.17 -15.28 -11.63
N VAL A 5 14.46 -14.08 -12.14
CA VAL A 5 14.75 -12.89 -11.34
C VAL A 5 13.47 -12.40 -10.63
N ASP A 6 12.33 -12.42 -11.32
CA ASP A 6 11.04 -12.03 -10.73
C ASP A 6 10.65 -12.97 -9.58
N LEU A 7 10.87 -14.28 -9.75
CA LEU A 7 10.64 -15.29 -8.72
C LEU A 7 11.55 -15.10 -7.50
N GLU A 8 12.84 -14.83 -7.72
CA GLU A 8 13.80 -14.59 -6.64
C GLU A 8 13.44 -13.34 -5.84
N LEU A 9 13.03 -12.26 -6.52
CA LEU A 9 12.59 -11.03 -5.87
C LEU A 9 11.30 -11.26 -5.07
N ALA A 10 10.33 -12.00 -5.62
CA ALA A 10 9.11 -12.34 -4.91
C ALA A 10 9.39 -13.19 -3.66
N LEU A 11 10.32 -14.14 -3.75
CA LEU A 11 10.76 -14.93 -2.59
C LEU A 11 11.41 -14.05 -1.52
N ARG A 12 12.31 -13.14 -1.91
CA ARG A 12 12.93 -12.18 -0.98
C ARG A 12 11.90 -11.27 -0.31
N ALA A 13 10.90 -10.81 -1.06
CA ALA A 13 9.80 -10.01 -0.50
C ALA A 13 8.97 -10.81 0.50
N ARG A 14 8.67 -12.09 0.21
CA ARG A 14 7.98 -12.98 1.17
C ARG A 14 8.80 -13.21 2.44
N VAL A 15 10.10 -13.48 2.31
CA VAL A 15 11.01 -13.67 3.45
C VAL A 15 11.10 -12.40 4.29
N LEU A 16 11.22 -11.24 3.65
CA LEU A 16 11.25 -9.94 4.33
C LEU A 16 9.98 -9.69 5.16
N LEU A 17 8.80 -9.98 4.59
CA LEU A 17 7.52 -9.81 5.27
C LEU A 17 7.25 -10.87 6.36
N ALA A 18 7.88 -12.03 6.27
CA ALA A 18 7.76 -13.12 7.24
C ALA A 18 8.86 -13.09 8.32
N GLY A 19 9.81 -12.16 8.22
CA GLY A 19 10.91 -12.01 9.17
C GLY A 19 10.42 -11.61 10.56
N SER A 20 11.27 -11.85 11.57
CA SER A 20 10.99 -11.47 12.96
C SER A 20 11.10 -9.97 13.20
N GLU A 21 11.89 -9.27 12.39
CA GLU A 21 12.00 -7.82 12.42
C GLU A 21 10.94 -7.20 11.50
N PRO A 22 10.16 -6.22 11.98
CA PRO A 22 9.18 -5.56 11.14
C PRO A 22 9.90 -4.81 10.01
N PRO A 23 9.43 -4.94 8.75
CA PRO A 23 10.00 -4.20 7.64
C PRO A 23 9.79 -2.69 7.85
N THR A 24 10.75 -1.89 7.39
CA THR A 24 10.56 -0.44 7.28
C THR A 24 9.36 -0.13 6.36
N PRO A 25 8.70 1.04 6.47
CA PRO A 25 7.59 1.40 5.59
C PRO A 25 7.93 1.30 4.10
N TRP A 26 9.15 1.65 3.71
CA TRP A 26 9.65 1.47 2.34
C TRP A 26 9.77 0.01 1.91
N GLN A 27 10.24 -0.85 2.80
CA GLN A 27 10.34 -2.28 2.55
C GLN A 27 8.97 -2.93 2.41
N ALA A 28 8.03 -2.60 3.31
CA ALA A 28 6.66 -3.08 3.26
C ALA A 28 5.95 -2.66 1.96
N TYR A 29 6.03 -1.36 1.62
CA TYR A 29 5.47 -0.81 0.39
C TYR A 29 6.03 -1.52 -0.86
N ARG A 30 7.36 -1.65 -0.98
CA ARG A 30 7.97 -2.32 -2.14
C ARG A 30 7.64 -3.81 -2.22
N ALA A 31 7.63 -4.50 -1.08
CA ALA A 31 7.30 -5.93 -1.02
C ALA A 31 5.85 -6.18 -1.46
N HIS A 32 4.89 -5.42 -0.93
CA HIS A 32 3.49 -5.55 -1.35
C HIS A 32 3.25 -5.12 -2.79
N ARG A 33 3.98 -4.12 -3.30
CA ARG A 33 3.92 -3.72 -4.71
C ARG A 33 4.38 -4.82 -5.64
N LEU A 34 5.46 -5.52 -5.29
CA LEU A 34 5.95 -6.65 -6.05
C LEU A 34 4.96 -7.83 -6.00
N LEU A 35 4.52 -8.21 -4.79
CA LEU A 35 3.70 -9.40 -4.59
C LEU A 35 2.24 -9.24 -5.04
N ALA A 36 1.77 -8.00 -5.28
CA ALA A 36 0.46 -7.73 -5.86
C ALA A 36 0.32 -8.29 -7.29
N GLY A 37 1.42 -8.47 -8.03
CA GLY A 37 1.39 -9.14 -9.33
C GLY A 37 1.06 -10.63 -9.23
N ASP A 38 1.46 -11.28 -8.13
CA ASP A 38 1.27 -12.72 -7.90
C ASP A 38 -0.08 -13.02 -7.22
N ASN A 39 -0.44 -12.22 -6.21
CA ASN A 39 -1.66 -12.42 -5.43
C ASN A 39 -2.28 -11.05 -5.07
N PRO A 40 -3.08 -10.47 -5.98
CA PRO A 40 -3.64 -9.14 -5.80
C PRO A 40 -4.62 -9.06 -4.62
N ALA A 41 -5.43 -10.10 -4.39
CA ALA A 41 -6.38 -10.13 -3.28
C ALA A 41 -5.68 -9.97 -1.91
N VAL A 42 -4.52 -10.61 -1.73
CA VAL A 42 -3.77 -10.52 -0.46
C VAL A 42 -2.96 -9.23 -0.35
N HIS A 43 -2.41 -8.74 -1.46
CA HIS A 43 -1.36 -7.71 -1.41
C HIS A 43 -1.82 -6.31 -1.82
N LEU A 44 -2.89 -6.15 -2.61
CA LEU A 44 -3.42 -4.80 -2.91
C LEU A 44 -3.95 -4.09 -1.66
N PRO A 45 -4.73 -4.73 -0.76
CA PRO A 45 -5.15 -4.07 0.47
C PRO A 45 -3.96 -3.59 1.33
N LYS A 46 -2.93 -4.45 1.44
CA LYS A 46 -1.73 -4.15 2.23
C LYS A 46 -0.85 -3.09 1.58
N LEU A 47 -0.79 -3.06 0.24
CA LEU A 47 -0.08 -2.03 -0.51
C LEU A 47 -0.72 -0.66 -0.31
N ALA A 48 -2.05 -0.56 -0.36
CA ALA A 48 -2.76 0.70 -0.12
C ALA A 48 -2.47 1.25 1.28
N LEU A 49 -2.54 0.40 2.31
CA LEU A 49 -2.20 0.78 3.68
C LEU A 49 -0.72 1.16 3.84
N ALA A 50 0.20 0.39 3.24
CA ALA A 50 1.63 0.68 3.29
C ALA A 50 1.97 2.00 2.58
N ALA A 51 1.28 2.34 1.48
CA ALA A 51 1.42 3.63 0.82
C ALA A 51 0.98 4.79 1.73
N ILE A 52 -0.13 4.62 2.45
CA ILE A 52 -0.60 5.61 3.44
C ILE A 52 0.42 5.79 4.56
N GLU A 53 0.87 4.70 5.16
CA GLU A 53 1.86 4.70 6.23
C GLU A 53 3.18 5.35 5.79
N LEU A 54 3.63 5.07 4.56
CA LEU A 54 4.86 5.60 4.00
C LEU A 54 4.89 7.14 3.93
N THR A 55 3.74 7.81 3.87
CA THR A 55 3.69 9.29 3.89
C THR A 55 4.21 9.91 5.19
N GLY A 56 4.24 9.14 6.28
CA GLY A 56 4.79 9.53 7.57
C GLY A 56 6.29 9.25 7.76
N HIS A 57 6.94 8.61 6.79
CA HIS A 57 8.35 8.24 6.88
C HIS A 57 9.29 9.43 6.60
N TYR A 58 10.38 9.59 7.35
CA TYR A 58 11.20 10.82 7.39
C TYR A 58 11.62 11.39 6.02
N PRO A 59 12.21 10.61 5.09
CA PRO A 59 12.45 11.05 3.71
C PRO A 59 11.21 11.59 2.95
N VAL A 60 10.01 11.08 3.24
CA VAL A 60 8.76 11.44 2.56
C VAL A 60 8.09 12.64 3.20
N LEU A 61 8.23 12.82 4.52
CA LEU A 61 7.73 13.99 5.26
C LEU A 61 8.21 15.32 4.67
N LEU A 62 9.41 15.33 4.08
CA LEU A 62 10.02 16.51 3.48
C LEU A 62 9.54 16.77 2.04
N ARG A 63 8.70 15.90 1.48
CA ARG A 63 8.36 15.87 0.06
C ARG A 63 6.85 15.77 -0.13
N ARG A 64 6.21 16.94 -0.15
CA ARG A 64 4.76 17.07 -0.29
C ARG A 64 4.23 16.40 -1.56
N ASP A 65 4.97 16.51 -2.65
CA ASP A 65 4.66 15.86 -3.93
C ASP A 65 4.62 14.33 -3.80
N LEU A 66 5.57 13.74 -3.07
CA LEU A 66 5.59 12.30 -2.80
C LEU A 66 4.45 11.87 -1.88
N GLN A 67 4.12 12.68 -0.86
CA GLN A 67 2.99 12.40 0.01
C GLN A 67 1.67 12.36 -0.77
N LEU A 68 1.43 13.36 -1.63
CA LEU A 68 0.24 13.40 -2.48
C LEU A 68 0.20 12.23 -3.48
N GLY A 69 1.35 11.90 -4.09
CA GLY A 69 1.46 10.76 -5.00
C GLY A 69 1.12 9.43 -4.32
N LEU A 70 1.60 9.21 -3.09
CA LEU A 70 1.29 8.00 -2.31
C LEU A 70 -0.17 7.94 -1.85
N MET A 71 -0.77 9.08 -1.49
CA MET A 71 -2.21 9.15 -1.19
C MET A 71 -3.05 8.78 -2.42
N ALA A 72 -2.72 9.33 -3.59
CA ALA A 72 -3.41 9.00 -4.84
C ALA A 72 -3.22 7.54 -5.23
N GLU A 73 -2.01 6.99 -5.09
CA GLU A 73 -1.73 5.57 -5.34
C GLU A 73 -2.54 4.67 -4.40
N ALA A 74 -2.67 5.01 -3.12
CA ALA A 74 -3.44 4.22 -2.17
C ALA A 74 -4.92 4.05 -2.61
N LEU A 75 -5.54 5.12 -3.11
CA LEU A 75 -6.90 5.07 -3.65
C LEU A 75 -6.97 4.25 -4.94
N ALA A 76 -6.01 4.42 -5.85
CA ALA A 76 -5.96 3.66 -7.10
C ALA A 76 -5.79 2.15 -6.84
N VAL A 77 -4.93 1.79 -5.89
CA VAL A 77 -4.71 0.40 -5.45
C VAL A 77 -5.97 -0.16 -4.78
N ALA A 78 -6.64 0.62 -3.94
CA ALA A 78 -7.89 0.20 -3.30
C ALA A 78 -9.00 -0.07 -4.33
N ALA A 79 -9.10 0.78 -5.36
CA ALA A 79 -10.05 0.60 -6.46
C ALA A 79 -9.76 -0.69 -7.26
N ALA A 80 -8.49 -1.10 -7.36
CA ALA A 80 -8.06 -2.31 -8.05
C ALA A 80 -8.26 -3.62 -7.26
N ILE A 81 -8.70 -3.57 -6.00
CA ILE A 81 -8.96 -4.78 -5.19
C ILE A 81 -10.07 -5.62 -5.87
N PRO A 82 -9.83 -6.93 -6.14
CA PRO A 82 -10.75 -7.78 -6.89
C PRO A 82 -12.17 -7.79 -6.30
N ALA A 83 -13.18 -7.54 -7.14
CA ALA A 83 -14.56 -7.38 -6.70
C ALA A 83 -15.17 -8.66 -6.08
N ASP A 84 -14.63 -9.82 -6.44
CA ASP A 84 -15.00 -11.15 -5.97
C ASP A 84 -14.27 -11.57 -4.68
N ASP A 85 -13.33 -10.76 -4.17
CA ASP A 85 -12.67 -11.02 -2.89
C ASP A 85 -13.68 -10.84 -1.73
N PRO A 86 -13.99 -11.90 -0.95
CA PRO A 86 -14.91 -11.81 0.17
C PRO A 86 -14.46 -10.83 1.27
N PHE A 87 -13.16 -10.53 1.37
CA PHE A 87 -12.60 -9.60 2.33
C PHE A 87 -12.59 -8.14 1.85
N ARG A 88 -12.91 -7.89 0.57
CA ARG A 88 -12.90 -6.55 -0.04
C ARG A 88 -13.68 -5.49 0.75
N PRO A 89 -14.91 -5.74 1.26
CA PRO A 89 -15.64 -4.70 1.99
C PRO A 89 -14.91 -4.22 3.25
N GLU A 90 -14.28 -5.13 4.00
CA GLU A 90 -13.53 -4.78 5.19
C GLU A 90 -12.21 -4.07 4.83
N ALA A 91 -11.50 -4.58 3.83
CA ALA A 91 -10.29 -3.93 3.32
C ALA A 91 -10.55 -2.47 2.92
N LEU A 92 -11.61 -2.21 2.15
CA LEU A 92 -11.97 -0.85 1.74
C LEU A 92 -12.35 0.05 2.91
N ARG A 93 -13.05 -0.46 3.93
CA ARG A 93 -13.34 0.30 5.16
C ARG A 93 -12.07 0.74 5.86
N GLN A 94 -11.12 -0.19 6.05
CA GLN A 94 -9.86 0.10 6.72
C GLN A 94 -9.03 1.13 5.94
N ILE A 95 -8.92 0.97 4.61
CA ILE A 95 -8.19 1.90 3.76
C ILE A 95 -8.81 3.29 3.79
N ARG A 96 -10.14 3.40 3.67
CA ARG A 96 -10.85 4.70 3.74
C ARG A 96 -10.62 5.40 5.07
N LYS A 97 -10.69 4.65 6.18
CA LYS A 97 -10.42 5.19 7.51
C LYS A 97 -8.99 5.72 7.61
N ALA A 98 -7.99 4.91 7.23
CA ALA A 98 -6.59 5.30 7.27
C ALA A 98 -6.30 6.50 6.35
N TYR A 99 -6.89 6.52 5.16
CA TYR A 99 -6.79 7.65 4.23
C TYR A 99 -7.36 8.92 4.84
N ALA A 100 -8.58 8.87 5.41
CA ALA A 100 -9.22 10.05 5.98
C ALA A 100 -8.39 10.63 7.15
N GLU A 101 -7.90 9.77 8.05
CA GLU A 101 -7.03 10.18 9.14
C GLU A 101 -5.75 10.85 8.63
N GLN A 102 -5.13 10.29 7.59
CA GLN A 102 -3.90 10.82 7.03
C GLN A 102 -4.12 12.09 6.19
N ALA A 103 -5.23 12.17 5.45
CA ALA A 103 -5.61 13.35 4.69
C ALA A 103 -5.80 14.56 5.60
N VAL A 104 -6.41 14.39 6.78
CA VAL A 104 -6.52 15.44 7.80
C VAL A 104 -5.14 15.90 8.27
N ARG A 105 -4.23 14.97 8.61
CA ARG A 105 -2.86 15.32 9.04
C ARG A 105 -2.09 16.05 7.96
N LEU A 106 -2.36 15.71 6.70
CA LEU A 106 -1.71 16.30 5.55
C LEU A 106 -2.44 17.55 5.04
N ASP A 107 -3.58 17.98 5.59
CA ASP A 107 -4.39 19.07 5.01
C ASP A 107 -4.70 18.82 3.51
N ILE A 108 -5.13 17.60 3.21
CA ILE A 108 -5.63 17.19 1.88
C ILE A 108 -7.16 17.22 1.96
N PRO A 109 -7.85 17.87 1.00
CA PRO A 109 -9.30 17.87 0.97
C PRO A 109 -9.83 16.42 0.86
N PRO A 110 -10.94 16.10 1.54
CA PRO A 110 -11.51 14.76 1.52
C PRO A 110 -11.85 14.36 0.08
N HIS A 111 -11.49 13.13 -0.30
CA HIS A 111 -11.85 12.60 -1.62
C HIS A 111 -13.35 12.26 -1.63
N PRO A 112 -14.09 12.50 -2.73
CA PRO A 112 -15.53 12.23 -2.80
C PRO A 112 -15.92 10.76 -2.56
N GLU A 113 -14.99 9.81 -2.71
CA GLU A 113 -15.22 8.37 -2.48
C GLU A 113 -14.98 7.92 -1.02
N THR A 114 -14.70 8.87 -0.13
CA THR A 114 -14.48 8.65 1.31
C THR A 114 -15.72 8.95 2.18
N ILE A 115 -16.84 9.38 1.57
CA ILE A 115 -18.13 9.67 2.22
C ILE A 115 -19.12 8.54 1.92
#